data_AF-E3GZI4-F1
#
_entry.id   AF-E3GZI4-F1
#
_cell.length_a   1.000
_cell.length_b   1.000
_cell.length_c   1.000
_cell.angle_alpha   90.00
_cell.angle_beta   90.00
_cell.angle_gamma   90.00
#
_symmetry.space_group_name_H-M   'P 1'
#
loop_
_entity.id
_entity.type
_entity.pdbx_description
1 polymer ?
#
loop_
_entity_poly.entity_id
_entity_poly.type
_entity_poly.pdbx_seq_one_letter_code
_entity_poly.pdbx_strand_id
1 'polypeptide(L)'
;MNIKEFENKEEKVFLIRNIIEVRIPKKSYLKLIKKYPKEYIISFSKEKKIFHSITHRPLYYITKESGIPLLGYNAFGLIDRGTNLIQVRPITGCNLNCIFCSVDEGRFSRSRFVDYIVDVDYLVEEFEKISKFKGKNLEAHIDGQGEPSLYPYLVELIEGLNDLKEVSIISMQSNGIPLNKKIIDRLEGKLDRINLSISALDQKIANKLHGVKYPLKKILELAEYIANSKIDLLIAPVWVPNYNDEEITKIIEFALDLGAGKRFPPLGIQKYIPHKHGRRPKTTVMTFKEFYAKLKELEKEYDVNLILKPEYFGTEKRKRIPKPIRKGESYNAKIVLPGRLKDEKLCIVKNRLVSIRSNKRIGGFAKIKIIRDKDGIFFGKEI
;
A
#
# COMPACT_ATOMS: atom_id res chain seq x y z
N MET A 1 20.41 14.11 -0.62
CA MET A 1 19.37 13.40 -1.40
C MET A 1 20.07 12.34 -2.24
N ASN A 2 19.72 11.05 -2.11
CA ASN A 2 20.33 10.01 -2.93
C ASN A 2 19.74 10.06 -4.35
N ILE A 3 20.48 10.66 -5.29
CA ILE A 3 20.07 10.82 -6.70
C ILE A 3 21.09 10.07 -7.55
N LYS A 4 20.60 9.09 -8.33
CA LYS A 4 21.40 8.44 -9.37
C LYS A 4 21.05 9.03 -10.72
N GLU A 5 22.04 9.17 -11.59
CA GLU A 5 21.85 9.78 -12.90
C GLU A 5 22.15 8.77 -14.00
N PHE A 6 21.29 8.79 -15.01
CA PHE A 6 21.45 8.02 -16.22
C PHE A 6 21.15 8.90 -17.41
N GLU A 7 21.62 8.49 -18.58
CA GLU A 7 21.36 9.16 -19.82
C GLU A 7 21.15 8.13 -20.92
N ASN A 8 20.13 8.31 -21.73
CA ASN A 8 19.95 7.56 -22.96
C ASN A 8 20.04 8.53 -24.16
N LYS A 9 19.81 8.03 -25.39
CA LYS A 9 19.94 8.86 -26.60
C LYS A 9 19.01 10.09 -26.60
N GLU A 10 17.88 10.03 -25.91
CA GLU A 10 16.80 11.02 -26.01
C GLU A 10 16.53 11.79 -24.70
N GLU A 11 16.80 11.18 -23.55
CA GLU A 11 16.37 11.65 -22.23
C GLU A 11 17.52 11.62 -21.21
N LYS A 12 17.53 12.64 -20.35
CA LYS A 12 18.28 12.66 -19.08
C LYS A 12 17.36 12.09 -18.00
N VAL A 13 17.86 11.14 -17.22
CA VAL A 13 17.07 10.42 -16.22
C VAL A 13 17.69 10.61 -14.83
N PHE A 14 16.85 10.97 -13.86
CA PHE A 14 17.20 11.08 -12.46
C PHE A 14 16.39 10.06 -11.67
N LEU A 15 17.08 9.15 -10.98
CA LEU A 15 16.46 8.20 -10.07
C LEU A 15 16.65 8.67 -8.63
N ILE A 16 15.57 9.15 -8.05
CA ILE A 16 15.52 9.71 -6.70
C ILE A 16 15.09 8.61 -5.73
N ARG A 17 15.91 8.39 -4.70
CA ARG A 17 15.65 7.39 -3.63
C ARG A 17 15.29 5.99 -4.18
N ASN A 18 15.83 5.64 -5.35
CA ASN A 18 15.60 4.37 -6.07
C ASN A 18 14.15 4.09 -6.53
N ILE A 19 13.21 5.02 -6.36
CA ILE A 19 11.78 4.80 -6.62
C ILE A 19 11.21 5.78 -7.66
N ILE A 20 11.56 7.06 -7.53
CA ILE A 20 10.99 8.12 -8.37
C ILE A 20 11.96 8.37 -9.53
N GLU A 21 11.53 8.03 -10.74
CA GLU A 21 12.32 8.20 -11.94
C GLU A 21 11.81 9.42 -12.72
N VAL A 22 12.60 10.49 -12.72
CA VAL A 22 12.30 11.74 -13.43
C VAL A 22 13.06 11.74 -14.75
N ARG A 23 12.33 11.75 -15.85
CA ARG A 23 12.86 11.78 -17.22
C ARG A 23 12.61 13.15 -17.84
N ILE A 24 13.64 13.74 -18.44
CA ILE A 24 13.57 15.05 -19.10
C ILE A 24 14.20 14.91 -20.48
N PRO A 25 13.56 15.42 -21.56
CA PRO A 25 14.18 15.44 -22.88
C PRO A 25 15.57 16.09 -22.84
N LYS A 26 16.58 15.43 -23.41
CA LYS A 26 17.98 15.85 -23.30
C LYS A 26 18.21 17.28 -23.82
N LYS A 27 17.56 17.63 -24.94
CA LYS A 27 17.61 18.99 -25.51
C LYS A 27 17.09 20.04 -24.51
N SER A 28 16.02 19.72 -23.80
CA SER A 28 15.42 20.62 -22.80
C SER A 28 16.29 20.72 -21.55
N TYR A 29 16.83 19.57 -21.09
CA TYR A 29 17.76 19.53 -19.95
C TYR A 29 19.02 20.38 -20.18
N LEU A 30 19.68 20.24 -21.34
CA LEU A 30 20.89 21.00 -21.68
C LEU A 30 20.67 22.52 -21.76
N LYS A 31 19.45 22.96 -22.06
CA LYS A 31 19.09 24.38 -22.01
C LYS A 31 18.86 24.86 -20.58
N LEU A 32 18.18 24.06 -19.76
CA LEU A 32 17.82 24.42 -18.39
C LEU A 32 19.02 24.45 -17.44
N ILE A 33 19.97 23.51 -17.57
CA ILE A 33 21.14 23.41 -16.69
C ILE A 33 22.09 24.61 -16.77
N LYS A 34 22.00 25.41 -17.85
CA LYS A 34 22.72 26.68 -17.99
C LYS A 34 22.15 27.80 -17.10
N LYS A 35 20.91 27.66 -16.63
CA LYS A 35 20.16 28.73 -15.93
C LYS A 35 19.74 28.36 -14.53
N TYR A 36 19.56 27.07 -14.25
CA TYR A 36 18.98 26.60 -13.01
C TYR A 36 19.81 25.45 -12.42
N PRO A 37 19.86 25.33 -11.09
CA PRO A 37 20.46 24.18 -10.44
C PRO A 37 19.65 22.91 -10.76
N LYS A 38 20.31 21.76 -10.64
CA LYS A 38 19.75 20.45 -11.01
C LYS A 38 18.47 20.13 -10.23
N GLU A 39 18.46 20.45 -8.94
CA GLU A 39 17.36 20.23 -8.01
C GLU A 39 16.12 21.00 -8.48
N TYR A 40 16.29 22.23 -8.95
CA TYR A 40 15.22 23.04 -9.52
C TYR A 40 14.66 22.39 -10.79
N ILE A 41 15.54 21.88 -11.66
CA ILE A 41 15.14 21.26 -12.93
C ILE A 41 14.32 19.98 -12.68
N ILE A 42 14.78 19.13 -11.76
CA ILE A 42 14.08 17.92 -11.33
C ILE A 42 12.69 18.27 -10.78
N SER A 43 12.60 19.32 -9.98
CA SER A 43 11.37 19.70 -9.28
C SER A 43 10.38 20.49 -10.15
N PHE A 44 10.84 21.29 -11.12
CA PHE A 44 9.98 22.27 -11.78
C PHE A 44 10.01 22.25 -13.32
N SER A 45 10.80 21.37 -13.95
CA SER A 45 10.77 21.26 -15.41
C SER A 45 9.39 20.87 -15.93
N LYS A 46 8.83 21.67 -16.85
CA LYS A 46 7.50 21.44 -17.44
C LYS A 46 7.43 20.17 -18.30
N GLU A 47 8.55 19.82 -18.96
CA GLU A 47 8.62 18.67 -19.86
C GLU A 47 8.98 17.36 -19.14
N LYS A 48 9.11 17.40 -17.80
CA LYS A 48 9.48 16.20 -17.04
C LYS A 48 8.34 15.19 -17.06
N LYS A 49 8.72 13.91 -17.18
CA LYS A 49 7.83 12.77 -16.96
C LYS A 49 8.32 12.03 -15.73
N ILE A 50 7.39 11.63 -14.86
CA ILE A 50 7.73 10.90 -13.64
C ILE A 50 7.19 9.48 -13.79
N PHE A 51 8.06 8.51 -13.52
CA PHE A 51 7.74 7.09 -13.56
C PHE A 51 8.13 6.44 -12.24
N HIS A 52 7.42 5.37 -11.91
CA HIS A 52 7.81 4.48 -10.83
C HIS A 52 8.89 3.53 -11.35
N SER A 53 10.08 3.52 -10.75
CA SER A 53 11.25 2.79 -11.26
C SER A 53 11.05 1.27 -11.36
N ILE A 54 10.25 0.69 -10.48
CA ILE A 54 9.97 -0.76 -10.42
C ILE A 54 8.87 -1.20 -11.39
N THR A 55 7.73 -0.50 -11.40
CA THR A 55 6.59 -0.88 -12.25
C THR A 55 6.68 -0.30 -13.67
N HIS A 56 7.51 0.74 -13.85
CA HIS A 56 7.64 1.57 -15.05
C HIS A 56 6.36 2.29 -15.47
N ARG A 57 5.39 2.44 -14.56
CA ARG A 57 4.14 3.16 -14.82
C ARG A 57 4.30 4.65 -14.49
N PRO A 58 3.59 5.55 -15.20
CA PRO A 58 3.55 6.97 -14.84
C PRO A 58 3.20 7.14 -13.36
N LEU A 59 3.96 7.97 -12.66
CA LEU A 59 3.86 8.17 -11.22
C LEU A 59 3.43 9.60 -10.91
N TYR A 60 2.34 9.75 -10.17
CA TYR A 60 1.79 11.04 -9.76
C TYR A 60 2.18 11.33 -8.31
N TYR A 61 2.89 12.44 -8.10
CA TYR A 61 3.26 12.91 -6.77
C TYR A 61 2.18 13.82 -6.21
N ILE A 62 1.60 13.43 -5.08
CA ILE A 62 0.48 14.12 -4.44
C ILE A 62 1.01 14.96 -3.30
N THR A 63 1.01 16.29 -3.49
CA THR A 63 1.44 17.27 -2.49
C THR A 63 0.27 18.11 -2.02
N LYS A 64 0.47 18.89 -0.94
CA LYS A 64 -0.54 19.84 -0.45
C LYS A 64 -0.94 20.87 -1.52
N GLU A 65 0.04 21.37 -2.27
CA GLU A 65 -0.12 22.37 -3.34
C GLU A 65 -0.89 21.81 -4.55
N SER A 66 -0.91 20.49 -4.73
CA SER A 66 -1.69 19.86 -5.79
C SER A 66 -3.21 20.02 -5.59
N GLY A 67 -3.65 20.36 -4.38
CA GLY A 67 -5.06 20.52 -4.02
C GLY A 67 -5.86 19.21 -4.08
N ILE A 68 -5.17 18.06 -4.14
CA ILE A 68 -5.76 16.73 -4.26
C ILE A 68 -6.02 16.19 -2.84
N PRO A 69 -7.28 15.92 -2.45
CA PRO A 69 -7.58 15.42 -1.11
C PRO A 69 -7.01 14.02 -0.87
N LEU A 70 -6.58 13.73 0.37
CA LEU A 70 -6.14 12.39 0.78
C LEU A 70 -7.29 11.49 1.28
N LEU A 71 -8.54 11.94 1.13
CA LEU A 71 -9.75 11.19 1.49
C LEU A 71 -10.63 10.97 0.26
N GLY A 72 -11.30 9.83 0.19
CA GLY A 72 -12.26 9.53 -0.89
C GLY A 72 -11.82 8.43 -1.85
N TYR A 73 -10.53 8.11 -1.88
CA TYR A 73 -9.96 7.13 -2.80
C TYR A 73 -9.26 5.99 -2.07
N ASN A 74 -9.26 4.81 -2.68
CA ASN A 74 -8.76 3.60 -2.04
C ASN A 74 -7.30 3.26 -2.41
N ALA A 75 -6.65 3.98 -3.31
CA ALA A 75 -5.28 3.63 -3.73
C ALA A 75 -4.20 4.30 -2.89
N PHE A 76 -4.44 5.54 -2.45
CA PHE A 76 -3.52 6.34 -1.64
C PHE A 76 -4.30 7.19 -0.63
N GLY A 77 -3.59 7.80 0.32
CA GLY A 77 -4.16 8.67 1.34
C GLY A 77 -4.59 7.92 2.58
N LEU A 78 -5.72 8.33 3.17
CA LEU A 78 -6.17 7.88 4.48
C LEU A 78 -7.56 7.22 4.37
N ILE A 79 -7.75 6.07 5.02
CA ILE A 79 -9.03 5.36 5.01
C ILE A 79 -9.49 5.08 6.44
N ASP A 80 -10.68 5.59 6.77
CA ASP A 80 -11.37 5.34 8.03
C ASP A 80 -12.53 4.37 7.85
N ARG A 81 -12.46 3.24 8.54
CA ARG A 81 -13.49 2.20 8.54
C ARG A 81 -14.39 2.24 9.79
N GLY A 82 -14.33 3.30 10.58
CA GLY A 82 -15.16 3.47 11.78
C GLY A 82 -14.62 2.74 12.99
N THR A 83 -13.30 2.59 13.07
CA THR A 83 -12.57 2.05 14.22
C THR A 83 -11.48 3.02 14.67
N ASN A 84 -10.73 2.71 15.71
CA ASN A 84 -9.52 3.44 16.11
C ASN A 84 -8.33 3.22 15.15
N LEU A 85 -8.46 2.30 14.18
CA LEU A 85 -7.47 2.08 13.13
C LEU A 85 -7.74 2.97 11.91
N ILE A 86 -6.71 3.71 11.48
CA ILE A 86 -6.69 4.47 10.24
C ILE A 86 -5.66 3.85 9.30
N GLN A 87 -6.09 3.51 8.08
CA GLN A 87 -5.16 3.01 7.06
C GLN A 87 -4.41 4.18 6.43
N VAL A 88 -3.09 4.05 6.34
CA VAL A 88 -2.17 5.04 5.78
C VAL A 88 -1.57 4.46 4.51
N ARG A 89 -1.89 5.05 3.35
CA ARG A 89 -1.52 4.53 2.03
C ARG A 89 -0.59 5.51 1.31
N PRO A 90 0.73 5.41 1.54
CA PRO A 90 1.67 6.43 1.05
C PRO A 90 2.07 6.25 -0.41
N ILE A 91 2.00 5.02 -0.94
CA ILE A 91 2.45 4.68 -2.28
C ILE A 91 1.63 3.55 -2.87
N THR A 92 1.59 3.49 -4.20
CA THR A 92 1.11 2.34 -4.96
C THR A 92 2.20 1.77 -5.87
N GLY A 93 2.07 0.49 -6.20
CA GLY A 93 3.07 -0.24 -6.98
C GLY A 93 3.69 -1.35 -6.14
N CYS A 94 4.13 -2.42 -6.79
CA CYS A 94 4.72 -3.57 -6.12
C CYS A 94 5.87 -4.13 -6.94
N ASN A 95 6.83 -4.71 -6.22
CA ASN A 95 7.99 -5.42 -6.72
C ASN A 95 7.75 -6.92 -6.92
N LEU A 96 6.52 -7.39 -6.66
CA LEU A 96 6.06 -8.76 -6.90
C LEU A 96 4.97 -8.80 -7.98
N ASN A 97 4.68 -9.99 -8.49
CA ASN A 97 3.59 -10.26 -9.43
C ASN A 97 2.71 -11.42 -8.93
N CYS A 98 2.33 -11.41 -7.65
CA CYS A 98 1.65 -12.55 -7.02
C CYS A 98 0.43 -13.02 -7.81
N ILE A 99 0.31 -14.32 -8.03
CA ILE A 99 -0.77 -14.94 -8.83
C ILE A 99 -2.14 -14.80 -8.18
N PHE A 100 -2.17 -14.52 -6.87
CA PHE A 100 -3.37 -14.32 -6.05
C PHE A 100 -3.62 -12.84 -5.70
N CYS A 101 -2.86 -11.90 -6.30
CA CYS A 101 -2.98 -10.48 -5.96
C CYS A 101 -4.39 -9.94 -6.25
N SER A 102 -5.05 -9.42 -5.22
CA SER A 102 -6.43 -8.89 -5.27
C SER A 102 -6.60 -7.69 -6.22
N VAL A 103 -5.51 -6.99 -6.53
CA VAL A 103 -5.49 -5.78 -7.35
C VAL A 103 -4.65 -5.92 -8.62
N ASP A 104 -4.10 -7.11 -8.90
CA ASP A 104 -3.23 -7.35 -10.07
C ASP A 104 -2.04 -6.36 -10.10
N GLU A 105 -1.37 -6.19 -8.95
CA GLU A 105 -0.24 -5.26 -8.83
C GLU A 105 1.07 -5.88 -9.33
N GLY A 106 2.04 -5.02 -9.65
CA GLY A 106 3.36 -5.42 -10.11
C GLY A 106 3.68 -4.89 -11.50
N ARG A 107 4.92 -5.10 -11.94
CA ARG A 107 5.40 -4.71 -13.27
C ARG A 107 4.58 -5.33 -14.40
N PHE A 108 4.07 -6.55 -14.22
CA PHE A 108 3.29 -7.27 -15.23
C PHE A 108 1.78 -7.13 -15.03
N SER A 109 1.34 -6.08 -14.33
CA SER A 109 -0.08 -5.75 -14.25
C SER A 109 -0.69 -5.59 -15.64
N ARG A 110 -1.89 -6.13 -15.83
CA ARG A 110 -2.69 -5.95 -17.05
C ARG A 110 -3.80 -4.91 -16.86
N SER A 111 -4.05 -4.53 -15.61
CA SER A 111 -5.15 -3.66 -15.23
C SER A 111 -4.71 -2.33 -14.63
N ARG A 112 -3.49 -2.21 -14.11
CA ARG A 112 -2.96 -1.00 -13.49
C ARG A 112 -2.10 -0.19 -14.47
N PHE A 113 -2.40 1.10 -14.58
CA PHE A 113 -1.81 1.97 -15.60
C PHE A 113 -1.00 3.14 -15.05
N VAL A 114 -1.27 3.58 -13.82
CA VAL A 114 -0.58 4.71 -13.18
C VAL A 114 -0.29 4.38 -11.73
N ASP A 115 0.77 4.94 -11.15
CA ASP A 115 1.13 4.89 -9.74
C ASP A 115 0.99 6.27 -9.07
N TYR A 116 0.86 6.26 -7.75
CA TYR A 116 0.81 7.42 -6.88
C TYR A 116 1.85 7.29 -5.79
N ILE A 117 2.37 8.44 -5.38
CA ILE A 117 3.15 8.60 -4.16
C ILE A 117 2.69 9.90 -3.49
N VAL A 118 2.47 9.85 -2.18
CA VAL A 118 2.03 11.01 -1.39
C VAL A 118 3.23 11.64 -0.73
N ASP A 119 3.25 12.97 -0.67
CA ASP A 119 4.21 13.71 0.12
C ASP A 119 4.07 13.39 1.62
N VAL A 120 5.19 13.19 2.31
CA VAL A 120 5.19 12.67 3.69
C VAL A 120 4.60 13.69 4.66
N ASP A 121 4.97 14.96 4.53
CA ASP A 121 4.50 16.03 5.41
C ASP A 121 3.00 16.24 5.22
N TYR A 122 2.54 16.23 3.96
CA TYR A 122 1.11 16.33 3.67
C TYR A 122 0.32 15.14 4.24
N LEU A 123 0.86 13.92 4.16
CA LEU A 123 0.21 12.72 4.68
C LEU A 123 0.11 12.74 6.21
N VAL A 124 1.19 13.14 6.89
CA VAL A 124 1.22 13.28 8.36
C VAL A 124 0.29 14.40 8.83
N GLU A 125 0.29 15.56 8.15
CA GLU A 125 -0.61 16.69 8.49
C GLU A 125 -2.09 16.29 8.38
N GLU A 126 -2.48 15.60 7.30
CA GLU A 126 -3.86 15.13 7.15
C GLU A 126 -4.20 14.02 8.15
N PHE A 127 -3.24 13.16 8.50
CA PHE A 127 -3.43 12.16 9.55
C PHE A 127 -3.66 12.83 10.90
N GLU A 128 -2.89 13.85 11.26
CA GLU A 128 -3.05 14.58 12.52
C GLU A 128 -4.43 15.23 12.63
N LYS A 129 -4.96 15.79 11.55
CA LYS A 129 -6.35 16.33 11.52
C LYS A 129 -7.38 15.25 11.85
N ILE A 130 -7.17 14.04 11.32
CA ILE A 130 -8.03 12.88 11.61
C ILE A 130 -7.82 12.41 13.05
N SER A 131 -6.58 12.35 13.53
CA SER A 131 -6.25 11.82 14.85
C SER A 131 -6.91 12.65 15.95
N LYS A 132 -6.85 13.99 15.83
CA LYS A 132 -7.53 14.93 16.73
C LYS A 132 -9.04 14.70 16.79
N PHE A 133 -9.67 14.32 15.68
CA PHE A 133 -11.10 13.97 15.65
C PHE A 133 -11.40 12.60 16.27
N LYS A 134 -10.52 11.62 16.10
CA LYS A 134 -10.72 10.23 16.54
C LYS A 134 -10.36 10.01 18.01
N GLY A 135 -9.53 10.88 18.59
CA GLY A 135 -9.05 10.81 19.96
C GLY A 135 -7.80 9.94 20.12
N LYS A 136 -7.43 9.62 21.36
CA LYS A 136 -6.25 8.81 21.70
C LYS A 136 -6.40 7.33 21.33
N ASN A 137 -5.31 6.57 21.47
CA ASN A 137 -5.23 5.11 21.26
C ASN A 137 -5.51 4.70 19.81
N LEU A 138 -4.99 5.47 18.86
CA LEU A 138 -5.14 5.15 17.44
C LEU A 138 -4.05 4.20 16.96
N GLU A 139 -4.45 3.37 16.00
CA GLU A 139 -3.52 2.60 15.18
C GLU A 139 -3.36 3.27 13.81
N ALA A 140 -2.13 3.66 13.48
CA ALA A 140 -1.76 4.05 12.13
C ALA A 140 -1.27 2.79 11.38
N HIS A 141 -2.13 2.22 10.53
CA HIS A 141 -1.82 1.00 9.79
C HIS A 141 -1.35 1.33 8.37
N ILE A 142 -0.04 1.22 8.13
CA ILE A 142 0.57 1.46 6.82
C ILE A 142 0.31 0.27 5.90
N ASP A 143 -0.57 0.47 4.92
CA ASP A 143 -0.94 -0.53 3.91
C ASP A 143 -1.03 0.12 2.51
N GLY A 144 -1.58 -0.58 1.51
CA GLY A 144 -1.81 0.03 0.22
C GLY A 144 -2.23 -0.92 -0.89
N GLN A 145 -2.41 -0.35 -2.08
CA GLN A 145 -2.45 -1.15 -3.31
C GLN A 145 -1.03 -1.36 -3.82
N GLY A 146 -0.34 -2.34 -3.22
CA GLY A 146 1.04 -2.68 -3.56
C GLY A 146 1.90 -2.96 -2.34
N GLU A 147 3.17 -2.59 -2.41
CA GLU A 147 4.15 -2.79 -1.35
C GLU A 147 4.48 -1.44 -0.68
N PRO A 148 3.98 -1.16 0.53
CA PRO A 148 4.19 0.14 1.17
C PRO A 148 5.65 0.35 1.59
N SER A 149 6.46 -0.70 1.80
CA SER A 149 7.89 -0.51 2.09
C SER A 149 8.71 -0.04 0.88
N LEU A 150 8.10 0.05 -0.31
CA LEU A 150 8.66 0.81 -1.43
C LEU A 150 8.59 2.32 -1.22
N TYR A 151 7.87 2.80 -0.21
CA TYR A 151 7.77 4.23 0.05
C TYR A 151 9.13 4.79 0.48
N PRO A 152 9.74 5.70 -0.31
CA PRO A 152 11.11 6.16 -0.06
C PRO A 152 11.25 7.09 1.15
N TYR A 153 10.13 7.44 1.80
CA TYR A 153 10.04 8.24 3.02
C TYR A 153 9.43 7.43 4.18
N LEU A 154 9.55 6.10 4.16
CA LEU A 154 8.95 5.21 5.16
C LEU A 154 9.38 5.54 6.59
N VAL A 155 10.67 5.83 6.80
CA VAL A 155 11.17 6.14 8.14
C VAL A 155 10.63 7.49 8.60
N GLU A 156 10.69 8.50 7.73
CA GLU A 156 10.16 9.83 7.99
C GLU A 156 8.64 9.80 8.29
N LEU A 157 7.88 8.94 7.59
CA LEU A 157 6.45 8.73 7.86
C LEU A 157 6.20 8.12 9.23
N ILE A 158 6.94 7.07 9.59
CA ILE A 158 6.78 6.39 10.88
C ILE A 158 7.19 7.34 12.03
N GLU A 159 8.26 8.11 11.87
CA GLU A 159 8.67 9.16 12.81
C GLU A 159 7.56 10.20 12.99
N GLY A 160 7.06 10.78 11.89
CA GLY A 160 6.01 11.80 11.95
C GLY A 160 4.68 11.29 12.52
N LEU A 161 4.35 10.01 12.34
CA LEU A 161 3.18 9.38 12.98
C LEU A 161 3.41 9.10 14.47
N ASN A 162 4.62 8.69 14.85
CA ASN A 162 4.98 8.36 16.23
C ASN A 162 5.01 9.59 17.14
N ASP A 163 5.32 10.76 16.57
CA ASP A 163 5.32 12.03 17.29
C ASP A 163 3.90 12.54 17.64
N LEU A 164 2.85 11.93 17.07
CA LEU A 164 1.47 12.29 17.35
C LEU A 164 0.98 11.60 18.63
N LYS A 165 0.68 12.39 19.66
CA LYS A 165 0.19 11.92 20.97
C LYS A 165 -1.09 11.07 20.94
N GLU A 166 -1.89 11.17 19.87
CA GLU A 166 -3.09 10.35 19.68
C GLU A 166 -2.78 8.92 19.19
N VAL A 167 -1.61 8.72 18.57
CA VAL A 167 -1.17 7.42 18.04
C VAL A 167 -0.53 6.62 19.16
N SER A 168 -0.94 5.35 19.26
CA SER A 168 -0.39 4.42 20.24
C SER A 168 0.13 3.13 19.61
N ILE A 169 -0.28 2.86 18.38
CA ILE A 169 0.21 1.73 17.58
C ILE A 169 0.53 2.23 16.18
N ILE A 170 1.72 1.92 15.69
CA ILE A 170 2.05 1.97 14.27
C ILE A 170 2.28 0.55 13.80
N SER A 171 1.56 0.14 12.77
CA SER A 171 1.73 -1.19 12.19
C SER A 171 1.82 -1.10 10.68
N MET A 172 2.42 -2.08 10.02
CA MET A 172 2.51 -2.10 8.56
C MET A 172 2.37 -3.48 7.96
N GLN A 173 1.92 -3.54 6.70
CA GLN A 173 2.01 -4.74 5.88
C GLN A 173 3.24 -4.68 4.99
N SER A 174 3.94 -5.79 4.78
CA SER A 174 5.05 -5.82 3.83
C SER A 174 5.34 -7.21 3.29
N ASN A 175 5.85 -7.29 2.07
CA ASN A 175 6.53 -8.46 1.54
C ASN A 175 8.02 -8.53 1.93
N GLY A 176 8.54 -7.52 2.63
CA GLY A 176 9.88 -7.48 3.22
C GLY A 176 11.03 -7.23 2.25
N ILE A 177 10.84 -7.35 0.94
CA ILE A 177 11.96 -7.24 -0.03
C ILE A 177 12.66 -5.87 0.03
N PRO A 178 11.95 -4.73 0.12
CA PRO A 178 12.60 -3.42 0.25
C PRO A 178 13.26 -3.18 1.62
N LEU A 179 12.85 -3.93 2.65
CA LEU A 179 13.40 -3.83 3.99
C LEU A 179 14.80 -4.47 4.08
N ASN A 180 15.54 -4.06 5.10
CA ASN A 180 16.84 -4.58 5.49
C ASN A 180 17.11 -4.25 6.96
N LYS A 181 18.14 -4.87 7.56
CA LYS A 181 18.49 -4.70 8.98
C LYS A 181 18.59 -3.22 9.40
N LYS A 182 19.27 -2.38 8.61
CA LYS A 182 19.40 -0.93 8.90
C LYS A 182 18.06 -0.20 8.93
N ILE A 183 17.09 -0.59 8.09
CA ILE A 183 15.74 -0.01 8.15
C ILE A 183 15.04 -0.48 9.42
N ILE A 184 15.11 -1.77 9.75
CA ILE A 184 14.54 -2.31 10.99
C ILE A 184 15.09 -1.59 12.21
N ASP A 185 16.41 -1.40 12.30
CA ASP A 185 17.06 -0.69 13.41
C ASP A 185 16.55 0.75 13.59
N ARG A 186 16.28 1.45 12.47
CA ARG A 186 15.75 2.82 12.51
C ARG A 186 14.29 2.89 12.95
N LEU A 187 13.52 1.86 12.62
CA LEU A 187 12.10 1.73 12.95
C LEU A 187 11.88 1.17 14.36
N GLU A 188 12.88 0.52 14.93
CA GLU A 188 12.81 -0.03 16.28
C GLU A 188 12.47 1.07 17.31
N GLY A 189 11.51 0.76 18.20
CA GLY A 189 10.99 1.70 19.18
C GLY A 189 10.02 2.75 18.63
N LYS A 190 9.69 2.74 17.33
CA LYS A 190 8.68 3.60 16.70
C LYS A 190 7.60 2.81 15.95
N LEU A 191 7.98 1.68 15.36
CA LEU A 191 7.05 0.76 14.71
C LEU A 191 6.73 -0.41 15.65
N ASP A 192 5.46 -0.59 15.99
CA ASP A 192 5.03 -1.65 16.91
C ASP A 192 4.95 -3.02 16.23
N ARG A 193 4.50 -3.08 14.97
CA ARG A 193 4.23 -4.37 14.30
C ARG A 193 4.48 -4.36 12.80
N ILE A 194 5.12 -5.43 12.32
CA ILE A 194 5.18 -5.77 10.89
C ILE A 194 4.37 -7.04 10.63
N ASN A 195 3.36 -6.93 9.74
CA ASN A 195 2.67 -8.06 9.14
C ASN A 195 3.45 -8.48 7.88
N LEU A 196 4.35 -9.46 8.03
CA LEU A 196 5.25 -9.92 6.97
C LEU A 196 4.61 -11.03 6.14
N SER A 197 4.48 -10.79 4.83
CA SER A 197 3.85 -11.73 3.90
C SER A 197 4.85 -12.80 3.44
N ILE A 198 4.74 -14.00 4.00
CA ILE A 198 5.47 -15.20 3.59
C ILE A 198 4.43 -16.29 3.32
N SER A 199 4.26 -16.69 2.06
CA SER A 199 3.24 -17.69 1.66
C SER A 199 3.82 -19.06 1.30
N ALA A 200 5.14 -19.23 1.35
CA ALA A 200 5.83 -20.50 1.13
C ALA A 200 7.25 -20.44 1.70
N LEU A 201 7.75 -21.58 2.17
CA LEU A 201 9.12 -21.85 2.62
C LEU A 201 9.89 -22.72 1.61
N ASP A 202 9.22 -23.28 0.60
CA ASP A 202 9.87 -23.82 -0.59
C ASP A 202 10.11 -22.74 -1.65
N GLN A 203 11.33 -22.71 -2.20
CA GLN A 203 11.75 -21.70 -3.16
C GLN A 203 11.00 -21.78 -4.49
N LYS A 204 10.63 -22.97 -4.97
CA LYS A 204 9.88 -23.14 -6.23
C LYS A 204 8.44 -22.70 -6.05
N ILE A 205 7.80 -23.08 -4.94
CA ILE A 205 6.44 -22.64 -4.59
C ILE A 205 6.41 -21.12 -4.41
N ALA A 206 7.36 -20.54 -3.67
CA ALA A 206 7.45 -19.09 -3.48
C ALA A 206 7.61 -18.33 -4.80
N ASN A 207 8.48 -18.79 -5.71
CA ASN A 207 8.62 -18.21 -7.04
C ASN A 207 7.30 -18.24 -7.83
N LYS A 208 6.62 -19.39 -7.81
CA LYS A 208 5.34 -19.61 -8.50
C LYS A 208 4.25 -18.68 -7.94
N LEU A 209 4.13 -18.62 -6.62
CA LEU A 209 3.14 -17.79 -5.92
C LEU A 209 3.34 -16.29 -6.18
N HIS A 210 4.60 -15.82 -6.12
CA HIS A 210 4.93 -14.40 -6.21
C HIS A 210 5.23 -13.91 -7.63
N GLY A 211 5.31 -14.81 -8.62
CA GLY A 211 5.47 -14.48 -10.04
C GLY A 211 6.82 -13.81 -10.38
N VAL A 212 7.84 -14.04 -9.55
CA VAL A 212 9.21 -13.53 -9.70
C VAL A 212 10.20 -14.54 -9.11
N LYS A 213 11.51 -14.32 -9.31
CA LYS A 213 12.54 -14.99 -8.49
C LYS A 213 12.48 -14.41 -7.07
N TYR A 214 11.66 -15.00 -6.22
CA TYR A 214 11.40 -14.55 -4.86
C TYR A 214 12.65 -14.75 -4.00
N PRO A 215 13.17 -13.72 -3.30
CA PRO A 215 14.40 -13.82 -2.53
C PRO A 215 14.14 -14.46 -1.16
N LEU A 216 13.65 -15.71 -1.15
CA LEU A 216 13.14 -16.37 0.05
C LEU A 216 14.13 -16.34 1.21
N LYS A 217 15.38 -16.77 0.98
CA LYS A 217 16.44 -16.76 2.01
C LYS A 217 16.57 -15.40 2.70
N LYS A 218 16.62 -14.31 1.94
CA LYS A 218 16.69 -12.94 2.49
C LYS A 218 15.46 -12.63 3.35
N ILE A 219 14.27 -13.07 2.95
CA ILE A 219 13.04 -12.80 3.70
C ILE A 219 12.99 -13.60 4.99
N LEU A 220 13.47 -14.84 5.01
CA LEU A 220 13.58 -15.63 6.24
C LEU A 220 14.59 -15.01 7.22
N GLU A 221 15.77 -14.61 6.72
CA GLU A 221 16.77 -13.88 7.53
C GLU A 221 16.22 -12.54 8.07
N LEU A 222 15.38 -11.86 7.29
CA LEU A 222 14.73 -10.63 7.74
C LEU A 222 13.65 -10.91 8.80
N ALA A 223 12.87 -11.98 8.63
CA ALA A 223 11.85 -12.38 9.60
C ALA A 223 12.50 -12.68 10.96
N GLU A 224 13.57 -13.48 10.97
CA GLU A 224 14.36 -13.76 12.18
C GLU A 224 14.90 -12.48 12.81
N TYR A 225 15.40 -11.54 11.99
CA TYR A 225 15.90 -10.26 12.50
C TYR A 225 14.80 -9.41 13.15
N ILE A 226 13.61 -9.35 12.55
CA ILE A 226 12.46 -8.62 13.12
C ILE A 226 12.02 -9.30 14.41
N ALA A 227 11.90 -10.63 14.42
CA ALA A 227 11.51 -11.40 15.59
C ALA A 227 12.47 -11.20 16.77
N ASN A 228 13.76 -10.93 16.53
CA ASN A 228 14.74 -10.62 17.56
C ASN A 228 14.79 -9.12 17.96
N SER A 229 14.05 -8.25 17.26
CA SER A 229 13.95 -6.82 17.60
C SER A 229 12.79 -6.53 18.57
N LYS A 230 12.61 -5.27 18.96
CA LYS A 230 11.42 -4.79 19.68
C LYS A 230 10.16 -4.67 18.82
N ILE A 231 10.30 -4.73 17.49
CA ILE A 231 9.16 -4.71 16.58
C ILE A 231 8.48 -6.08 16.62
N ASP A 232 7.18 -6.11 16.83
CA ASP A 232 6.45 -7.37 16.82
C ASP A 232 6.26 -7.91 15.40
N LEU A 233 6.38 -9.22 15.26
CA LEU A 233 6.28 -9.90 13.97
C LEU A 233 5.00 -10.70 13.90
N LEU A 234 4.21 -10.47 12.85
CA LEU A 234 3.08 -11.31 12.47
C LEU A 234 3.34 -11.87 11.07
N ILE A 235 3.39 -13.19 10.92
CA ILE A 235 3.53 -13.86 9.62
C ILE A 235 2.16 -14.00 8.97
N ALA A 236 1.99 -13.41 7.79
CA ALA A 236 0.70 -13.24 7.13
C ALA A 236 0.62 -13.98 5.77
N PRO A 237 0.59 -15.33 5.75
CA PRO A 237 0.48 -16.09 4.51
C PRO A 237 -0.90 -15.89 3.87
N VAL A 238 -0.96 -16.00 2.54
CA VAL A 238 -2.22 -16.24 1.83
C VAL A 238 -2.33 -17.73 1.51
N TRP A 239 -3.38 -18.39 1.99
CA TRP A 239 -3.68 -19.77 1.66
C TRP A 239 -4.35 -19.84 0.29
N VAL A 240 -3.62 -20.36 -0.70
CA VAL A 240 -4.07 -20.59 -2.08
C VAL A 240 -4.18 -22.10 -2.32
N PRO A 241 -5.40 -22.67 -2.29
CA PRO A 241 -5.59 -24.11 -2.41
C PRO A 241 -4.96 -24.69 -3.68
N ASN A 242 -4.37 -25.88 -3.58
CA ASN A 242 -3.60 -26.60 -4.59
C ASN A 242 -2.26 -25.94 -4.98
N TYR A 243 -1.83 -24.89 -4.28
CA TYR A 243 -0.51 -24.25 -4.52
C TYR A 243 0.39 -24.33 -3.30
N ASN A 244 -0.15 -24.11 -2.10
CA ASN A 244 0.65 -24.00 -0.88
C ASN A 244 -0.02 -24.60 0.36
N ASP A 245 -0.92 -25.58 0.21
CA ASP A 245 -1.60 -26.20 1.34
C ASP A 245 -0.62 -26.79 2.37
N GLU A 246 0.38 -27.54 1.89
CA GLU A 246 1.43 -28.13 2.72
C GLU A 246 2.40 -27.10 3.32
N GLU A 247 2.42 -25.87 2.80
CA GLU A 247 3.27 -24.81 3.33
C GLU A 247 2.65 -24.16 4.56
N ILE A 248 1.33 -24.27 4.76
CA ILE A 248 0.64 -23.59 5.85
C ILE A 248 1.09 -24.11 7.21
N THR A 249 1.18 -25.43 7.38
CA THR A 249 1.70 -26.06 8.61
C THR A 249 3.16 -25.68 8.86
N LYS A 250 4.01 -25.77 7.84
CA LYS A 250 5.43 -25.37 7.93
C LYS A 250 5.59 -23.89 8.30
N ILE A 251 4.72 -23.01 7.80
CA ILE A 251 4.73 -21.58 8.13
C ILE A 251 4.28 -21.34 9.58
N ILE A 252 3.33 -22.12 10.09
CA ILE A 252 2.94 -22.08 11.51
C ILE A 252 4.14 -22.44 12.38
N GLU A 253 4.77 -23.60 12.12
CA GLU A 253 5.97 -24.06 12.82
C GLU A 253 7.08 -23.01 12.78
N PHE A 254 7.40 -22.50 11.58
CA PHE A 254 8.40 -21.46 11.40
C PHE A 254 8.09 -20.18 12.20
N ALA A 255 6.83 -19.72 12.22
CA ALA A 255 6.46 -18.52 12.97
C ALA A 255 6.59 -18.72 14.48
N LEU A 256 6.24 -19.92 14.99
CA LEU A 256 6.38 -20.28 16.40
C LEU A 256 7.86 -20.42 16.79
N ASP A 257 8.67 -21.09 15.98
CA ASP A 257 10.11 -21.27 16.21
C ASP A 257 10.87 -19.94 16.25
N LEU A 258 10.45 -18.97 15.42
CA LEU A 258 11.01 -17.61 15.46
C LEU A 258 10.63 -16.83 16.72
N GLY A 259 9.61 -17.25 17.48
CA GLY A 259 9.02 -16.45 18.54
C GLY A 259 8.26 -15.23 18.00
N ALA A 260 7.63 -15.35 16.82
CA ALA A 260 6.73 -14.33 16.31
C ALA A 260 5.55 -14.11 17.30
N GLY A 261 4.93 -12.93 17.25
CA GLY A 261 3.76 -12.62 18.08
C GLY A 261 4.05 -12.46 19.57
N LYS A 262 4.96 -11.54 19.93
CA LYS A 262 5.29 -11.21 21.32
C LYS A 262 4.15 -10.47 22.02
N ARG A 263 3.45 -9.58 21.28
CA ARG A 263 2.37 -8.73 21.80
C ARG A 263 1.05 -8.99 21.09
N PHE A 264 1.12 -9.19 19.77
CA PHE A 264 0.01 -9.48 18.88
C PHE A 264 0.08 -10.95 18.44
N PRO A 265 -0.96 -11.48 17.78
CA PRO A 265 -0.91 -12.85 17.28
C PRO A 265 0.27 -13.11 16.33
N PRO A 266 0.92 -14.29 16.41
CA PRO A 266 2.08 -14.64 15.58
C PRO A 266 1.74 -14.80 14.10
N LEU A 267 0.49 -15.15 13.80
CA LEU A 267 0.04 -15.53 12.47
C LEU A 267 -1.25 -14.81 12.08
N GLY A 268 -1.35 -14.45 10.80
CA GLY A 268 -2.57 -13.98 10.17
C GLY A 268 -2.79 -14.66 8.84
N ILE A 269 -3.20 -15.92 8.88
CA ILE A 269 -3.46 -16.72 7.68
C ILE A 269 -4.68 -16.14 6.95
N GLN A 270 -4.48 -15.75 5.69
CA GLN A 270 -5.49 -15.11 4.87
C GLN A 270 -6.10 -16.11 3.90
N LYS A 271 -7.42 -16.13 3.84
CA LYS A 271 -8.17 -16.84 2.81
C LYS A 271 -7.95 -16.18 1.45
N TYR A 272 -7.57 -16.94 0.43
CA TYR A 272 -7.64 -16.45 -0.95
C TYR A 272 -9.08 -16.08 -1.35
N ILE A 273 -9.25 -14.88 -1.89
CA ILE A 273 -10.51 -14.35 -2.40
C ILE A 273 -10.29 -13.85 -3.83
N PRO A 274 -11.00 -14.38 -4.85
CA PRO A 274 -10.90 -13.86 -6.20
C PRO A 274 -11.56 -12.48 -6.30
N HIS A 275 -10.84 -11.51 -6.88
CA HIS A 275 -11.35 -10.15 -7.08
C HIS A 275 -11.59 -9.84 -8.56
N LYS A 276 -12.51 -8.90 -8.83
CA LYS A 276 -12.87 -8.47 -10.20
C LYS A 276 -11.66 -8.07 -11.04
N HIS A 277 -10.76 -7.28 -10.44
CA HIS A 277 -9.56 -6.71 -11.08
C HIS A 277 -8.26 -7.30 -10.50
N GLY A 278 -8.33 -8.48 -9.89
CA GLY A 278 -7.18 -9.21 -9.37
C GLY A 278 -6.78 -10.37 -10.28
N ARG A 279 -5.60 -10.95 -10.02
CA ARG A 279 -5.18 -12.20 -10.68
C ARG A 279 -5.93 -13.37 -10.06
N ARG A 280 -6.25 -14.36 -10.89
CA ARG A 280 -7.04 -15.54 -10.51
C ARG A 280 -6.29 -16.80 -10.94
N PRO A 281 -5.55 -17.46 -10.04
CA PRO A 281 -4.94 -18.74 -10.36
C PRO A 281 -6.04 -19.79 -10.51
N LYS A 282 -5.75 -20.88 -11.23
CA LYS A 282 -6.66 -22.02 -11.33
C LYS A 282 -6.62 -22.78 -10.00
N THR A 283 -7.61 -22.59 -9.14
CA THR A 283 -7.71 -23.16 -7.78
C THR A 283 -9.18 -23.30 -7.38
N THR A 284 -9.46 -24.20 -6.43
CA THR A 284 -10.77 -24.33 -5.78
C THR A 284 -10.81 -23.40 -4.58
N VAL A 285 -11.59 -22.32 -4.67
CA VAL A 285 -11.70 -21.34 -3.58
C VAL A 285 -12.51 -21.94 -2.44
N MET A 286 -11.88 -22.09 -1.27
CA MET A 286 -12.60 -22.49 -0.04
C MET A 286 -13.78 -21.54 0.24
N THR A 287 -14.86 -22.06 0.80
CA THR A 287 -15.85 -21.27 1.50
C THR A 287 -15.26 -20.72 2.81
N PHE A 288 -15.89 -19.71 3.41
CA PHE A 288 -15.46 -19.25 4.74
C PHE A 288 -15.64 -20.33 5.80
N LYS A 289 -16.70 -21.15 5.70
CA LYS A 289 -16.94 -22.26 6.62
C LYS A 289 -15.79 -23.27 6.60
N GLU A 290 -15.39 -23.72 5.42
CA GLU A 290 -14.26 -24.65 5.26
C GLU A 290 -12.95 -24.02 5.75
N PHE A 291 -12.69 -22.77 5.38
CA PHE A 291 -11.49 -22.07 5.80
C PHE A 291 -11.36 -21.98 7.33
N TYR A 292 -12.41 -21.55 8.02
CA TYR A 292 -12.38 -21.46 9.48
C TYR A 292 -12.40 -22.83 10.17
N ALA A 293 -13.02 -23.86 9.57
CA ALA A 293 -12.94 -25.22 10.08
C ALA A 293 -11.49 -25.73 10.07
N LYS A 294 -10.77 -25.56 8.95
CA LYS A 294 -9.34 -25.90 8.85
C LYS A 294 -8.47 -25.10 9.82
N LEU A 295 -8.71 -23.79 9.96
CA LEU A 295 -7.97 -22.99 10.94
C LEU A 295 -8.20 -23.54 12.35
N LYS A 296 -9.44 -23.88 12.73
CA LYS A 296 -9.75 -24.42 14.05
C LYS A 296 -9.05 -25.77 14.33
N GLU A 297 -8.91 -26.62 13.31
CA GLU A 297 -8.14 -27.86 13.41
C GLU A 297 -6.67 -27.55 13.70
N LEU A 298 -6.06 -26.63 12.93
CA LEU A 298 -4.69 -26.20 13.12
C LEU A 298 -4.45 -25.47 14.45
N GLU A 299 -5.41 -24.66 14.93
CA GLU A 299 -5.33 -24.03 16.26
C GLU A 299 -5.18 -25.08 17.37
N LYS A 300 -5.92 -26.20 17.26
CA LYS A 300 -5.86 -27.30 18.23
C LYS A 300 -4.56 -28.09 18.11
N GLU A 301 -4.09 -28.31 16.89
CA GLU A 301 -2.88 -29.09 16.62
C GLU A 301 -1.61 -28.38 17.12
N TYR A 302 -1.53 -27.06 16.91
CA TYR A 302 -0.34 -26.26 17.20
C TYR A 302 -0.46 -25.39 18.46
N ASP A 303 -1.58 -25.48 19.19
CA ASP A 303 -1.89 -24.68 20.39
C ASP A 303 -1.64 -23.18 20.20
N VAL A 304 -2.19 -22.61 19.11
CA VAL A 304 -1.98 -21.21 18.72
C VAL A 304 -3.27 -20.60 18.19
N ASN A 305 -3.48 -19.30 18.45
CA ASN A 305 -4.62 -18.56 17.89
C ASN A 305 -4.38 -18.22 16.40
N LEU A 306 -5.18 -18.79 15.51
CA LEU A 306 -5.17 -18.54 14.06
C LEU A 306 -6.44 -17.83 13.57
N ILE A 307 -7.54 -17.94 14.31
CA ILE A 307 -8.80 -17.22 14.06
C ILE A 307 -8.72 -15.86 14.75
N LEU A 308 -8.20 -14.89 13.99
CA LEU A 308 -7.98 -13.53 14.46
C LEU A 308 -9.27 -12.80 14.81
N LYS A 309 -9.25 -12.11 15.96
CA LYS A 309 -10.34 -11.23 16.39
C LYS A 309 -9.83 -9.78 16.56
N PRO A 310 -10.68 -8.76 16.32
CA PRO A 310 -10.29 -7.35 16.46
C PRO A 310 -9.69 -7.01 17.83
N GLU A 311 -10.14 -7.68 18.89
CA GLU A 311 -9.71 -7.47 20.26
C GLU A 311 -8.22 -7.81 20.46
N TYR A 312 -7.69 -8.78 19.70
CA TYR A 312 -6.28 -9.17 19.75
C TYR A 312 -5.35 -8.05 19.25
N PHE A 313 -5.91 -7.06 18.56
CA PHE A 313 -5.20 -5.89 18.06
C PHE A 313 -5.59 -4.60 18.80
N GLY A 314 -6.44 -4.68 19.83
CA GLY A 314 -7.00 -3.51 20.49
C GLY A 314 -7.89 -2.67 19.57
N THR A 315 -8.46 -3.28 18.52
CA THR A 315 -9.35 -2.58 17.58
C THR A 315 -10.72 -2.38 18.22
N GLU A 316 -11.19 -1.14 18.24
CA GLU A 316 -12.49 -0.76 18.79
C GLU A 316 -13.25 0.19 17.88
N LYS A 317 -14.59 0.19 17.97
CA LYS A 317 -15.45 1.05 17.16
C LYS A 317 -15.23 2.52 17.54
N ARG A 318 -15.24 3.39 16.52
CA ARG A 318 -15.13 4.84 16.66
C ARG A 318 -16.06 5.55 15.69
N LYS A 319 -16.38 6.81 15.99
CA LYS A 319 -17.10 7.68 15.05
C LYS A 319 -16.34 7.74 13.72
N ARG A 320 -17.07 7.64 12.62
CA ARG A 320 -16.51 7.79 11.28
C ARG A 320 -16.26 9.25 10.97
N ILE A 321 -15.19 9.54 10.24
CA ILE A 321 -14.98 10.86 9.63
C ILE A 321 -16.22 11.21 8.79
N PRO A 322 -16.73 12.45 8.88
CA PRO A 322 -17.89 12.88 8.11
C PRO A 322 -17.74 12.60 6.61
N LYS A 323 -18.81 12.02 6.05
CA LYS A 323 -18.95 11.76 4.62
C LYS A 323 -19.84 12.84 4.00
N PRO A 324 -19.26 13.84 3.30
CA PRO A 324 -20.03 14.96 2.77
C PRO A 324 -20.78 14.64 1.46
N ILE A 325 -20.57 13.43 0.93
CA ILE A 325 -21.14 12.90 -0.31
C ILE A 325 -21.97 11.67 0.04
N ARG A 326 -23.16 11.54 -0.55
CA ARG A 326 -24.04 10.38 -0.40
C ARG A 326 -24.36 9.72 -1.73
N LYS A 327 -24.62 8.41 -1.70
CA LYS A 327 -25.15 7.67 -2.85
C LYS A 327 -26.45 8.31 -3.36
N GLY A 328 -26.57 8.46 -4.67
CA GLY A 328 -27.72 9.04 -5.35
C GLY A 328 -27.54 10.51 -5.73
N GLU A 329 -26.70 11.25 -5.01
CA GLU A 329 -26.39 12.65 -5.31
C GLU A 329 -25.68 12.79 -6.66
N SER A 330 -25.85 13.94 -7.29
CA SER A 330 -25.21 14.26 -8.58
C SER A 330 -24.43 15.56 -8.49
N TYR A 331 -23.30 15.61 -9.18
CA TYR A 331 -22.36 16.72 -9.14
C TYR A 331 -21.77 16.98 -10.52
N ASN A 332 -21.44 18.24 -10.82
CA ASN A 332 -20.52 18.56 -11.90
C ASN A 332 -19.12 18.73 -11.29
N ALA A 333 -18.20 17.82 -11.58
CA ALA A 333 -16.93 17.70 -10.87
C ALA A 333 -15.74 17.80 -11.82
N LYS A 334 -14.68 18.49 -11.37
CA LYS A 334 -13.42 18.61 -12.11
C LYS A 334 -12.63 17.31 -12.02
N ILE A 335 -12.19 16.79 -13.15
CA ILE A 335 -11.27 15.65 -13.26
C ILE A 335 -9.86 16.15 -12.96
N VAL A 336 -9.20 15.57 -11.96
CA VAL A 336 -7.89 16.05 -11.48
C VAL A 336 -6.76 15.06 -11.71
N LEU A 337 -7.06 13.77 -11.76
CA LEU A 337 -6.08 12.70 -11.96
C LEU A 337 -6.64 11.61 -12.87
N PRO A 338 -5.77 10.83 -13.55
CA PRO A 338 -6.18 9.50 -13.98
C PRO A 338 -6.51 8.64 -12.75
N GLY A 339 -7.18 7.51 -12.95
CA GLY A 339 -7.32 6.46 -11.94
C GLY A 339 -6.34 5.32 -12.18
N ARG A 340 -6.36 4.31 -11.30
CA ARG A 340 -5.51 3.12 -11.39
C ARG A 340 -5.80 2.31 -12.65
N LEU A 341 -7.05 2.27 -13.11
CA LEU A 341 -7.49 1.52 -14.30
C LEU A 341 -7.55 2.43 -15.55
N LYS A 342 -7.41 1.85 -16.76
CA LYS A 342 -7.32 2.58 -18.05
C LYS A 342 -8.34 3.72 -18.21
N ASP A 343 -9.61 3.41 -17.96
CA ASP A 343 -10.73 4.36 -18.13
C ASP A 343 -11.24 4.93 -16.80
N GLU A 344 -10.46 4.75 -15.73
CA GLU A 344 -10.77 5.37 -14.44
C GLU A 344 -10.20 6.78 -14.39
N LYS A 345 -10.97 7.71 -13.83
CA LYS A 345 -10.58 9.10 -13.56
C LYS A 345 -10.96 9.44 -12.12
N LEU A 346 -10.24 10.39 -11.52
CA LEU A 346 -10.55 10.90 -10.19
C LEU A 346 -11.03 12.34 -10.29
N CYS A 347 -12.14 12.63 -9.61
CA CYS A 347 -12.71 13.96 -9.51
C CYS A 347 -12.70 14.45 -8.07
N ILE A 348 -12.71 15.76 -7.86
CA ILE A 348 -12.88 16.36 -6.53
C ILE A 348 -14.35 16.77 -6.35
N VAL A 349 -14.96 16.32 -5.26
CA VAL A 349 -16.28 16.74 -4.80
C VAL A 349 -16.21 16.99 -3.29
N LYS A 350 -16.59 18.17 -2.81
CA LYS A 350 -16.65 18.50 -1.36
C LYS A 350 -15.40 18.04 -0.58
N ASN A 351 -14.21 18.35 -1.09
CA ASN A 351 -12.91 17.95 -0.52
C ASN A 351 -12.74 16.42 -0.34
N ARG A 352 -13.29 15.63 -1.27
CA ARG A 352 -13.10 14.18 -1.38
C ARG A 352 -12.82 13.81 -2.83
N LEU A 353 -12.01 12.77 -3.00
CA LEU A 353 -11.86 12.12 -4.30
C LEU A 353 -13.04 11.20 -4.58
N VAL A 354 -13.49 11.22 -5.84
CA VAL A 354 -14.51 10.32 -6.38
C VAL A 354 -13.93 9.64 -7.61
N SER A 355 -13.87 8.31 -7.59
CA SER A 355 -13.48 7.53 -8.76
C SER A 355 -14.66 7.39 -9.73
N ILE A 356 -14.43 7.63 -11.02
CA ILE A 356 -15.42 7.52 -12.07
C ILE A 356 -14.86 6.78 -13.28
N ARG A 357 -15.73 6.25 -14.14
CA ARG A 357 -15.36 5.81 -15.49
C ARG A 357 -15.64 6.92 -16.48
N SER A 358 -14.60 7.40 -17.16
CA SER A 358 -14.74 8.48 -18.14
C SER A 358 -13.56 8.53 -19.12
N ASN A 359 -13.86 8.89 -20.37
CA ASN A 359 -12.86 9.15 -21.42
C ASN A 359 -12.44 10.63 -21.48
N LYS A 360 -13.01 11.49 -20.63
CA LYS A 360 -12.69 12.92 -20.60
C LYS A 360 -11.26 13.17 -20.14
N ARG A 361 -10.68 14.27 -20.64
CA ARG A 361 -9.32 14.71 -20.31
C ARG A 361 -9.21 15.22 -18.87
N ILE A 362 -8.02 15.08 -18.29
CA ILE A 362 -7.66 15.71 -17.01
C ILE A 362 -7.79 17.23 -17.16
N GLY A 363 -8.30 17.89 -16.12
CA GLY A 363 -8.63 19.30 -16.10
C GLY A 363 -10.04 19.64 -16.61
N GLY A 364 -10.72 18.71 -17.29
CA GLY A 364 -12.11 18.86 -17.72
C GLY A 364 -13.13 18.64 -16.60
N PHE A 365 -14.41 18.80 -16.92
CA PHE A 365 -15.53 18.56 -16.00
C PHE A 365 -16.42 17.40 -16.46
N ALA A 366 -16.92 16.62 -15.52
CA ALA A 366 -17.88 15.55 -15.75
C ALA A 366 -19.09 15.71 -14.83
N LYS A 367 -20.29 15.56 -15.39
CA LYS A 367 -21.52 15.39 -14.62
C LYS A 367 -21.58 13.93 -14.16
N ILE A 368 -21.65 13.72 -12.85
CA ILE A 368 -21.51 12.40 -12.24
C ILE A 368 -22.64 12.16 -11.26
N LYS A 369 -23.15 10.93 -11.21
CA LYS A 369 -24.05 10.42 -10.16
C LYS A 369 -23.30 9.46 -9.26
N ILE A 370 -23.34 9.69 -7.95
CA ILE A 370 -22.67 8.83 -6.98
C ILE A 370 -23.44 7.52 -6.84
N ILE A 371 -22.77 6.40 -7.06
CA ILE A 371 -23.39 5.07 -6.97
C ILE A 371 -22.90 4.26 -5.75
N ARG A 372 -21.81 4.70 -5.09
CA ARG A 372 -21.25 4.08 -3.88
C ARG A 372 -20.52 5.10 -3.00
N ASP A 373 -20.68 4.96 -1.68
CA ASP A 373 -20.14 5.83 -0.61
C ASP A 373 -19.71 5.03 0.66
N LYS A 374 -19.21 3.80 0.45
CA LYS A 374 -18.84 2.87 1.53
C LYS A 374 -17.44 3.20 2.07
N ASP A 375 -17.30 3.20 3.40
CA ASP A 375 -16.02 3.45 4.11
C ASP A 375 -15.28 4.73 3.68
N GLY A 376 -16.03 5.77 3.32
CA GLY A 376 -15.43 7.04 2.88
C GLY A 376 -14.76 6.95 1.51
N ILE A 377 -14.98 5.88 0.76
CA ILE A 377 -14.53 5.69 -0.61
C ILE A 377 -15.74 5.88 -1.54
N PHE A 378 -15.57 6.74 -2.54
CA PHE A 378 -16.66 7.15 -3.42
C PHE A 378 -16.45 6.67 -4.85
N PHE A 379 -17.51 6.13 -5.45
CA PHE A 379 -17.54 5.78 -6.86
C PHE A 379 -18.77 6.38 -7.52
N GLY A 380 -18.55 7.05 -8.66
CA GLY A 380 -19.57 7.69 -9.46
C GLY A 380 -19.64 7.13 -10.88
N LYS A 381 -20.78 7.32 -11.52
CA LYS A 381 -20.98 7.08 -12.95
C LYS A 381 -21.21 8.42 -13.65
N GLU A 382 -20.55 8.62 -14.79
CA GLU A 382 -20.84 9.77 -15.66
C GLU A 382 -22.28 9.66 -16.20
N ILE A 383 -23.01 10.78 -16.20
CA ILE A 383 -24.43 10.88 -16.61
C ILE A 383 -24.67 11.98 -17.63
#